data_AF-A0A0Q8NSD9-F1
#
_entry.id   AF-A0A0Q8NSD9-F1
#
_cell.length_a   1.000
_cell.length_b   1.000
_cell.length_c   1.000
_cell.angle_alpha   90.00
_cell.angle_beta   90.00
_cell.angle_gamma   90.00
#
_symmetry.space_group_name_H-M   'P 1'
#
loop_
_entity.id
_entity.type
_entity.pdbx_description
1 polymer ?
#
loop_
_entity_poly.entity_id
_entity_poly.type
_entity_poly.pdbx_seq_one_letter_code
_entity_poly.pdbx_strand_id
1 'polypeptide(L)'
;MSSTNSAPPDRRSRPDQALATFTGALAPRLPGQWTASSASLATSGARCEMDARLWDLAHASWALGEFVYDSAGLLRGPGGRELFVLPRPRPHTGQYIVAALLPEAFGSAYDHEDLAPHGIAVDPDPARAAAAISERLLPRYTQAIHQVLERINSTADLPFTSQDADSALLSNAVRTLLLVAELRVADEPSGLAEVLAGGGEYICDRFEFDYDLAPLFEAAAVQAVLAAAGVDNRSLFDPGIPHQLRRLSERSPAESCALLRRAADSLDEPPPAPRTEAARARTRLLSFTAAVTSSTPAPPITSATSAPRR
;
A
#
# COMPACT_ATOMS: atom_id res chain seq x y z
N MET A 1 -9.73 -50.97 -23.03
CA MET A 1 -8.46 -50.50 -22.44
C MET A 1 -8.32 -49.04 -22.83
N SER A 2 -8.86 -48.13 -22.01
CA SER A 2 -8.82 -46.70 -22.26
C SER A 2 -7.55 -46.13 -21.63
N SER A 3 -6.54 -45.89 -22.46
CA SER A 3 -5.30 -45.26 -22.04
C SER A 3 -5.54 -43.77 -21.79
N THR A 4 -5.47 -43.38 -20.53
CA THR A 4 -5.49 -41.99 -20.09
C THR A 4 -4.21 -41.30 -20.59
N ASN A 5 -4.35 -40.37 -21.52
CA ASN A 5 -3.28 -39.53 -22.02
C ASN A 5 -3.00 -38.44 -20.96
N SER A 6 -2.16 -38.74 -19.97
CA SER A 6 -1.63 -37.74 -19.04
C SER A 6 -0.72 -36.79 -19.80
N ALA A 7 -1.18 -35.57 -20.03
CA ALA A 7 -0.34 -34.48 -20.50
C ALA A 7 0.85 -34.29 -19.53
N PRO A 8 2.08 -34.05 -20.04
CA PRO A 8 3.23 -33.82 -19.17
C PRO A 8 2.99 -32.57 -18.32
N PRO A 9 3.35 -32.59 -17.01
CA PRO A 9 3.20 -31.42 -16.16
C PRO A 9 4.00 -30.24 -16.74
N ASP A 10 3.35 -29.08 -16.82
CA ASP A 10 3.95 -27.85 -17.30
C ASP A 10 5.20 -27.54 -16.46
N ARG A 11 6.35 -27.31 -17.11
CA ARG A 11 7.62 -27.05 -16.42
C ARG A 11 7.56 -25.81 -15.54
N ARG A 12 6.60 -24.90 -15.80
CA ARG A 12 6.34 -23.68 -15.00
C ARG A 12 5.64 -23.97 -13.67
N SER A 13 4.84 -25.02 -13.56
CA SER A 13 4.13 -25.36 -12.31
C SER A 13 5.06 -25.87 -11.21
N ARG A 14 6.25 -26.37 -11.56
CA ARG A 14 7.21 -26.96 -10.63
C ARG A 14 7.90 -25.93 -9.70
N PRO A 15 8.42 -24.78 -10.19
CA PRO A 15 8.98 -23.75 -9.32
C PRO A 15 7.92 -23.13 -8.38
N ASP A 16 6.71 -22.87 -8.87
CA ASP A 16 5.61 -22.35 -8.04
C ASP A 16 5.22 -23.34 -6.93
N GLN A 17 5.14 -24.63 -7.26
CA GLN A 17 4.87 -25.68 -6.27
C GLN A 17 6.00 -25.80 -5.23
N ALA A 18 7.26 -25.69 -5.65
CA ALA A 18 8.40 -25.72 -4.73
C ALA A 18 8.37 -24.51 -3.77
N LEU A 19 8.08 -23.32 -4.29
CA LEU A 19 7.93 -22.09 -3.50
C LEU A 19 6.77 -22.20 -2.52
N ALA A 20 5.61 -22.68 -2.95
CA ALA A 20 4.45 -22.88 -2.09
C ALA A 20 4.75 -23.91 -0.98
N THR A 21 5.42 -25.01 -1.32
CA THR A 21 5.84 -26.05 -0.35
C THR A 21 6.82 -25.49 0.67
N PHE A 22 7.83 -24.73 0.22
CA PHE A 22 8.81 -24.09 1.10
C PHE A 22 8.13 -23.08 2.04
N THR A 23 7.29 -22.19 1.49
CA THR A 23 6.58 -21.16 2.26
C THR A 23 5.63 -21.79 3.28
N GLY A 24 4.91 -22.83 2.90
CA GLY A 24 4.05 -23.61 3.78
C GLY A 24 4.81 -24.30 4.91
N ALA A 25 6.02 -24.83 4.63
CA ALA A 25 6.88 -25.41 5.65
C ALA A 25 7.53 -24.35 6.56
N LEU A 26 7.73 -23.13 6.07
CA LEU A 26 8.35 -22.05 6.81
C LEU A 26 7.43 -21.47 7.89
N ALA A 27 6.14 -21.27 7.56
CA ALA A 27 5.15 -20.68 8.46
C ALA A 27 5.11 -21.29 9.89
N PRO A 28 4.92 -22.61 10.09
CA PRO A 28 4.83 -23.18 11.44
C PRO A 28 6.15 -23.16 12.23
N ARG A 29 7.28 -22.79 11.60
CA ARG A 29 8.61 -22.75 12.24
C ARG A 29 9.00 -21.35 12.70
N LEU A 30 8.29 -20.32 12.25
CA LEU A 30 8.54 -18.95 12.68
C LEU A 30 7.92 -18.69 14.06
N PRO A 31 8.52 -17.81 14.88
CA PRO A 31 8.02 -17.51 16.21
C PRO A 31 6.66 -16.79 16.11
N GLY A 32 5.69 -17.29 16.87
CA GLY A 32 4.30 -16.82 16.86
C GLY A 32 3.43 -17.58 15.86
N GLN A 33 2.25 -17.03 15.56
CA GLN A 33 1.31 -17.63 14.61
C GLN A 33 1.51 -17.03 13.23
N TRP A 34 2.13 -17.81 12.33
CA TRP A 34 2.29 -17.44 10.93
C TRP A 34 1.45 -18.33 10.03
N THR A 35 0.86 -17.73 9.00
CA THR A 35 0.11 -18.43 7.96
C THR A 35 0.75 -18.19 6.61
N ALA A 36 0.85 -19.24 5.79
CA ALA A 36 1.37 -19.17 4.43
C ALA A 36 0.25 -19.03 3.40
N SER A 37 0.50 -18.24 2.37
CA SER A 37 -0.32 -18.12 1.18
C SER A 37 0.56 -17.83 -0.03
N SER A 38 0.00 -17.88 -1.23
CA SER A 38 0.66 -17.47 -2.47
C SER A 38 0.07 -16.17 -2.99
N ALA A 39 0.91 -15.26 -3.46
CA ALA A 39 0.51 -14.09 -4.23
C ALA A 39 0.76 -14.34 -5.72
N SER A 40 -0.18 -13.94 -6.59
CA SER A 40 0.06 -13.96 -8.04
C SER A 40 0.78 -12.69 -8.47
N LEU A 41 1.82 -12.85 -9.29
CA LEU A 41 2.61 -11.78 -9.88
C LEU A 41 2.50 -11.77 -11.42
N ALA A 42 1.52 -12.49 -11.96
CA ALA A 42 1.35 -12.72 -13.40
C ALA A 42 1.03 -11.44 -14.20
N THR A 43 0.55 -10.38 -13.54
CA THR A 43 0.24 -9.10 -14.16
C THR A 43 1.26 -8.03 -13.76
N SER A 44 1.45 -7.01 -14.59
CA SER A 44 2.28 -5.86 -14.25
C SER A 44 1.71 -5.08 -13.06
N GLY A 45 0.38 -4.91 -13.00
CA GLY A 45 -0.30 -4.26 -11.87
C GLY A 45 -0.03 -4.95 -10.54
N ALA A 46 -0.18 -6.27 -10.47
CA ALA A 46 0.08 -7.03 -9.24
C ALA A 46 1.56 -6.94 -8.79
N ARG A 47 2.50 -6.88 -9.74
CA ARG A 47 3.92 -6.67 -9.43
C ARG A 47 4.19 -5.26 -8.90
N CYS A 48 3.57 -4.25 -9.49
CA CYS A 48 3.69 -2.86 -9.07
C CYS A 48 3.11 -2.64 -7.65
N GLU A 49 1.94 -3.21 -7.39
CA GLU A 49 1.32 -3.22 -6.05
C GLU A 49 2.20 -3.92 -5.02
N MET A 50 2.85 -5.04 -5.40
CA MET A 50 3.76 -5.74 -4.51
C MET A 50 5.04 -4.95 -4.25
N ASP A 51 5.61 -4.33 -5.28
CA ASP A 51 6.84 -3.53 -5.17
C ASP A 51 6.62 -2.29 -4.29
N ALA A 52 5.49 -1.59 -4.43
CA ALA A 52 5.13 -0.45 -3.58
C ALA A 52 5.02 -0.80 -2.08
N ARG A 53 4.75 -2.08 -1.77
CA ARG A 53 4.66 -2.59 -0.39
C ARG A 53 5.95 -3.25 0.08
N LEU A 54 6.88 -3.56 -0.81
CA LEU A 54 8.09 -4.28 -0.49
C LEU A 54 9.04 -3.38 0.30
N TRP A 55 9.17 -3.67 1.58
CA TRP A 55 10.00 -2.88 2.48
C TRP A 55 11.44 -3.40 2.47
N ASP A 56 12.01 -3.42 1.27
CA ASP A 56 13.39 -3.80 0.98
C ASP A 56 13.89 -3.06 -0.26
N LEU A 57 14.90 -2.22 -0.11
CA LEU A 57 15.57 -1.53 -1.22
C LEU A 57 16.75 -2.31 -1.81
N ALA A 58 16.91 -3.59 -1.42
CA ALA A 58 18.08 -4.37 -1.75
C ALA A 58 17.72 -5.57 -2.63
N HIS A 59 17.83 -6.78 -2.09
CA HIS A 59 17.87 -8.00 -2.89
C HIS A 59 16.49 -8.42 -3.42
N ALA A 60 15.42 -8.16 -2.67
CA ALA A 60 14.07 -8.51 -3.06
C ALA A 60 13.51 -7.51 -4.08
N SER A 61 13.71 -6.21 -3.90
CA SER A 61 13.27 -5.20 -4.90
C SER A 61 14.02 -5.37 -6.22
N TRP A 62 15.35 -5.52 -6.19
CA TRP A 62 16.12 -5.86 -7.38
C TRP A 62 15.60 -7.15 -8.05
N ALA A 63 15.36 -8.21 -7.28
CA ALA A 63 14.88 -9.46 -7.85
C ALA A 63 13.49 -9.29 -8.50
N LEU A 64 12.56 -8.61 -7.83
CA LEU A 64 11.20 -8.38 -8.31
C LEU A 64 11.16 -7.50 -9.56
N GLY A 65 12.04 -6.49 -9.63
CA GLY A 65 12.16 -5.58 -10.77
C GLY A 65 12.78 -6.25 -12.00
N GLU A 66 13.83 -7.05 -11.81
CA GLU A 66 14.61 -7.58 -12.94
C GLU A 66 14.16 -8.95 -13.46
N PHE A 67 13.43 -9.72 -12.65
CA PHE A 67 13.01 -11.07 -13.01
C PHE A 67 11.50 -11.20 -13.04
N VAL A 68 11.01 -11.92 -14.05
CA VAL A 68 9.58 -12.23 -14.18
C VAL A 68 9.25 -13.42 -13.29
N TYR A 69 8.46 -13.17 -12.25
CA TYR A 69 7.86 -14.18 -11.38
C TYR A 69 6.36 -14.27 -11.65
N ASP A 70 5.82 -15.49 -11.75
CA ASP A 70 4.38 -15.72 -11.87
C ASP A 70 3.70 -15.75 -10.50
N SER A 71 4.46 -16.12 -9.46
CA SER A 71 3.98 -16.20 -8.08
C SER A 71 5.06 -15.85 -7.06
N ALA A 72 4.61 -15.50 -5.86
CA ALA A 72 5.44 -15.32 -4.68
C ALA A 72 4.83 -16.00 -3.45
N GLY A 73 5.66 -16.35 -2.48
CA GLY A 73 5.22 -16.78 -1.16
C GLY A 73 4.90 -15.58 -0.28
N LEU A 74 3.79 -15.63 0.45
CA LEU A 74 3.40 -14.62 1.41
C LEU A 74 3.16 -15.27 2.77
N LEU A 75 3.85 -14.75 3.78
CA LEU A 75 3.71 -15.18 5.16
C LEU A 75 3.08 -14.04 5.96
N ARG A 76 1.92 -14.30 6.55
CA ARG A 76 1.24 -13.36 7.44
C ARG A 76 1.46 -13.78 8.88
N GLY A 77 2.00 -12.89 9.68
CA GLY A 77 2.39 -13.11 11.06
C GLY A 77 1.62 -12.24 12.05
N PRO A 78 1.98 -12.35 13.33
CA PRO A 78 1.30 -11.63 14.40
C PRO A 78 1.53 -10.12 14.31
N GLY A 79 0.48 -9.34 14.58
CA GLY A 79 0.55 -7.88 14.58
C GLY A 79 0.58 -7.25 13.19
N GLY A 80 -0.02 -7.90 12.19
CA GLY A 80 -0.09 -7.40 10.82
C GLY A 80 1.24 -7.45 10.06
N ARG A 81 2.25 -8.15 10.62
CA ARG A 81 3.55 -8.35 9.98
C ARG A 81 3.41 -9.29 8.79
N GLU A 82 4.00 -8.92 7.67
CA GLU A 82 3.99 -9.73 6.47
C GLU A 82 5.41 -9.90 5.93
N LEU A 83 5.73 -11.12 5.51
CA LEU A 83 6.99 -11.43 4.82
C LEU A 83 6.69 -11.94 3.43
N PHE A 84 7.52 -11.51 2.50
CA PHE A 84 7.48 -11.85 1.09
C PHE A 84 8.64 -12.78 0.75
N VAL A 85 8.36 -13.85 0.01
CA VAL A 85 9.32 -14.91 -0.32
C VAL A 85 9.40 -15.09 -1.83
N LEU A 86 10.60 -14.94 -2.37
CA LEU A 86 10.91 -15.16 -3.79
C LEU A 86 12.02 -16.19 -3.97
N PRO A 87 12.02 -16.97 -5.05
CA PRO A 87 13.19 -17.76 -5.42
C PRO A 87 14.33 -16.84 -5.85
N ARG A 88 15.54 -17.11 -5.33
CA ARG A 88 16.72 -16.30 -5.63
C ARG A 88 17.16 -16.52 -7.09
N PRO A 89 17.39 -15.45 -7.86
CA PRO A 89 17.90 -15.54 -9.22
C PRO A 89 19.29 -16.19 -9.32
N ARG A 90 19.65 -16.61 -10.55
CA ARG A 90 20.99 -17.15 -10.86
C ARG A 90 22.10 -16.14 -10.52
N PRO A 91 23.31 -16.60 -10.12
CA PRO A 91 23.79 -17.99 -10.08
C PRO A 91 23.41 -18.77 -8.80
N HIS A 92 22.73 -18.15 -7.84
CA HIS A 92 22.45 -18.74 -6.53
C HIS A 92 21.14 -19.54 -6.51
N THR A 93 20.95 -20.39 -7.53
CA THR A 93 19.72 -21.18 -7.68
C THR A 93 19.53 -22.14 -6.52
N GLY A 94 18.29 -22.21 -6.02
CA GLY A 94 17.91 -23.08 -4.90
C GLY A 94 17.83 -22.38 -3.56
N GLN A 95 18.25 -21.11 -3.47
CA GLN A 95 17.99 -20.26 -2.29
C GLN A 95 16.70 -19.45 -2.47
N TYR A 96 16.20 -18.91 -1.38
CA TYR A 96 15.08 -17.97 -1.38
C TYR A 96 15.53 -16.61 -0.86
N ILE A 97 14.88 -15.55 -1.31
CA ILE A 97 14.97 -14.22 -0.74
C ILE A 97 13.72 -14.03 0.11
N VAL A 98 13.90 -13.58 1.35
CA VAL A 98 12.81 -13.24 2.27
C VAL A 98 12.95 -11.79 2.68
N ALA A 99 11.91 -11.00 2.44
CA ALA A 99 11.87 -9.58 2.76
C ALA A 99 10.62 -9.23 3.55
N ALA A 100 10.67 -8.13 4.29
CA ALA A 100 9.50 -7.59 4.96
C ALA A 100 8.62 -6.86 3.96
N LEU A 101 7.30 -6.96 4.13
CA LEU A 101 6.37 -6.02 3.53
C LEU A 101 6.03 -4.94 4.56
N LEU A 102 5.84 -3.72 4.09
CA LEU A 102 5.24 -2.70 4.93
C LEU A 102 3.77 -3.11 5.18
N PRO A 103 3.32 -3.17 6.45
CA PRO A 103 1.91 -3.33 6.75
C PRO A 103 1.09 -2.26 6.02
N GLU A 104 -0.01 -2.68 5.39
CA GLU A 104 -0.84 -1.83 4.54
C GLU A 104 -1.34 -0.55 5.25
N ALA A 105 -1.50 -0.61 6.57
CA ALA A 105 -1.91 0.52 7.40
C ALA A 105 -0.89 1.69 7.42
N PHE A 106 0.35 1.49 6.99
CA PHE A 106 1.40 2.51 7.00
C PHE A 106 1.65 3.17 5.64
N GLY A 107 0.84 2.85 4.62
CA GLY A 107 0.95 3.44 3.29
C GLY A 107 2.02 2.78 2.43
N SER A 108 2.83 3.60 1.76
CA SER A 108 3.86 3.15 0.82
C SER A 108 5.18 2.83 1.51
N ALA A 109 5.87 1.78 1.06
CA ALA A 109 7.21 1.45 1.55
C ALA A 109 8.24 2.54 1.21
N TYR A 110 8.02 3.31 0.13
CA TYR A 110 8.91 4.41 -0.27
C TYR A 110 8.92 5.56 0.74
N ASP A 111 7.82 5.78 1.48
CA ASP A 111 7.75 6.85 2.50
C ASP A 111 8.61 6.54 3.74
N HIS A 112 9.03 5.28 3.89
CA HIS A 112 9.80 4.77 5.04
C HIS A 112 11.05 4.01 4.59
N GLU A 113 11.58 4.37 3.42
CA GLU A 113 12.70 3.67 2.79
C GLU A 113 13.96 3.66 3.69
N ASP A 114 14.17 4.73 4.44
CA ASP A 114 15.30 4.93 5.36
C ASP A 114 15.26 3.96 6.55
N LEU A 115 14.10 3.37 6.83
CA LEU A 115 13.86 2.42 7.91
C LEU A 115 13.79 0.97 7.41
N ALA A 116 14.05 0.70 6.13
CA ALA A 116 13.90 -0.63 5.56
C ALA A 116 14.75 -1.69 6.30
N PRO A 117 14.16 -2.80 6.81
CA PRO A 117 14.89 -3.81 7.57
C PRO A 117 15.85 -4.66 6.73
N HIS A 118 15.77 -4.52 5.40
CA HIS A 118 16.46 -5.26 4.35
C HIS A 118 16.19 -6.77 4.34
N GLY A 119 15.87 -7.29 3.17
CA GLY A 119 15.65 -8.71 2.94
C GLY A 119 16.94 -9.53 3.10
N ILE A 120 16.76 -10.82 3.39
CA ILE A 120 17.86 -11.78 3.54
C ILE A 120 17.70 -12.92 2.54
N ALA A 121 18.82 -13.43 2.03
CA ALA A 121 18.85 -14.71 1.34
C ALA A 121 18.89 -15.85 2.37
N VAL A 122 18.08 -16.88 2.15
CA VAL A 122 17.96 -18.06 3.02
C VAL A 122 18.17 -19.36 2.24
N ASP A 123 18.57 -20.37 3.00
CA ASP A 123 18.76 -21.75 2.51
C ASP A 123 17.41 -22.39 2.13
N PRO A 124 17.37 -23.34 1.17
CA PRO A 124 16.14 -24.08 0.86
C PRO A 124 15.61 -24.95 2.01
N ASP A 125 16.41 -25.26 3.03
CA ASP A 125 15.94 -25.96 4.22
C ASP A 125 15.05 -25.03 5.09
N PRO A 126 13.74 -25.32 5.25
CA PRO A 126 12.83 -24.48 6.01
C PRO A 126 13.24 -24.29 7.48
N ALA A 127 13.93 -25.26 8.10
CA ALA A 127 14.38 -25.12 9.48
C ALA A 127 15.50 -24.08 9.61
N ARG A 128 16.51 -24.16 8.74
CA ARG A 128 17.61 -23.18 8.70
C ARG A 128 17.13 -21.81 8.25
N ALA A 129 16.20 -21.76 7.29
CA ALA A 129 15.57 -20.51 6.87
C ALA A 129 14.79 -19.85 8.02
N ALA A 130 13.98 -20.60 8.76
CA ALA A 130 13.24 -20.08 9.91
C ALA A 130 14.16 -19.51 10.99
N ALA A 131 15.26 -20.20 11.31
CA ALA A 131 16.26 -19.70 12.25
C ALA A 131 16.87 -18.37 11.76
N ALA A 132 17.31 -18.32 10.50
CA ALA A 132 17.89 -17.10 9.92
C ALA A 132 16.90 -15.92 9.92
N ILE A 133 15.62 -16.16 9.61
CA ILE A 133 14.57 -15.13 9.64
C ILE A 133 14.34 -14.64 11.07
N SER A 134 14.25 -15.57 12.03
CA SER A 134 13.96 -15.26 13.43
C SER A 134 15.08 -14.48 14.11
N GLU A 135 16.33 -14.82 13.79
CA GLU A 135 17.51 -14.22 14.42
C GLU A 135 17.93 -12.90 13.75
N ARG A 136 17.68 -12.74 12.44
CA ARG A 136 18.23 -11.62 11.67
C ARG A 136 17.19 -10.67 11.11
N LEU A 137 16.10 -11.20 10.54
CA LEU A 137 15.10 -10.37 9.84
C LEU A 137 14.02 -9.85 10.79
N LEU A 138 13.42 -10.72 11.60
CA LEU A 138 12.31 -10.33 12.49
C LEU A 138 12.70 -9.26 13.54
N PRO A 139 13.90 -9.28 14.15
CA PRO A 139 14.28 -8.22 15.08
C PRO A 139 14.37 -6.86 14.40
N ARG A 140 14.98 -6.79 13.21
CA ARG A 140 15.09 -5.56 12.41
C ARG A 140 13.72 -5.07 11.94
N TYR A 141 12.88 -5.99 11.47
CA TYR A 141 11.53 -5.65 11.03
C TYR A 141 10.67 -5.12 12.19
N THR A 142 10.81 -5.72 13.37
CA THR A 142 10.11 -5.24 14.58
C THR A 142 10.60 -3.83 14.95
N GLN A 143 11.92 -3.59 14.93
CA GLN A 143 12.49 -2.28 15.18
C GLN A 143 12.03 -1.23 14.15
N ALA A 144 12.01 -1.57 12.87
CA ALA A 144 11.55 -0.69 11.80
C ALA A 144 10.08 -0.29 11.99
N ILE A 145 9.19 -1.24 12.33
CA ILE A 145 7.79 -0.94 12.65
C ILE A 145 7.69 0.02 13.84
N HIS A 146 8.47 -0.20 14.91
CA HIS A 146 8.48 0.71 16.06
C HIS A 146 8.91 2.12 15.65
N GLN A 147 9.93 2.26 14.82
CA GLN A 147 10.41 3.56 14.33
C GLN A 147 9.37 4.26 13.44
N VAL A 148 8.66 3.53 12.57
CA VAL A 148 7.54 4.09 11.79
C VAL A 148 6.42 4.56 12.71
N LEU A 149 6.04 3.77 13.71
CA LEU A 149 5.03 4.15 14.69
C LEU A 149 5.45 5.38 15.51
N GLU A 150 6.70 5.45 15.94
CA GLU A 150 7.26 6.62 16.62
C GLU A 150 7.25 7.85 15.73
N ARG A 151 7.62 7.72 14.45
CA ARG A 151 7.55 8.79 13.45
C ARG A 151 6.13 9.29 13.29
N ILE A 152 5.16 8.39 13.06
CA ILE A 152 3.74 8.74 12.93
C ILE A 152 3.24 9.47 14.19
N ASN A 153 3.60 8.98 15.38
CA ASN A 153 3.20 9.60 16.63
C ASN A 153 3.91 10.95 16.89
N SER A 154 5.14 11.12 16.42
CA SER A 154 5.91 12.36 16.57
C SER A 154 5.47 13.43 15.58
N THR A 155 5.11 13.05 14.35
CA THR A 155 4.50 13.95 13.36
C THR A 155 3.15 14.47 13.86
N ALA A 156 2.44 13.70 14.68
CA ALA A 156 1.21 14.16 15.33
C ALA A 156 1.45 15.21 16.44
N ASP A 157 2.69 15.46 16.85
CA ASP A 157 3.08 16.33 17.97
C ASP A 157 3.98 17.52 17.56
N LEU A 158 4.26 17.71 16.26
CA LEU A 158 4.97 18.90 15.76
C LEU A 158 4.03 20.09 15.61
N PRO A 159 4.47 21.33 15.95
CA PRO A 159 3.70 22.52 15.63
C PRO A 159 3.72 22.75 14.11
N PHE A 160 2.63 22.36 13.45
CA PHE A 160 2.01 22.91 12.24
C PHE A 160 2.65 24.20 11.65
N THR A 161 3.78 24.13 10.94
CA THR A 161 4.28 25.30 10.20
C THR A 161 4.86 25.05 8.80
N SER A 162 5.26 23.82 8.42
CA SER A 162 5.76 23.56 7.05
C SER A 162 4.77 22.78 6.17
N GLN A 163 4.09 21.78 6.72
CA GLN A 163 3.11 20.98 5.96
C GLN A 163 1.84 21.77 5.60
N ASP A 164 1.48 22.77 6.41
CA ASP A 164 0.36 23.66 6.10
C ASP A 164 0.69 24.63 4.97
N ALA A 165 1.96 25.05 4.85
CA ALA A 165 2.39 25.92 3.76
C ALA A 165 2.37 25.17 2.43
N ASP A 166 2.88 23.94 2.40
CA ASP A 166 2.87 23.09 1.21
C ASP A 166 1.45 22.60 0.86
N SER A 167 0.63 22.29 1.89
CA SER A 167 -0.78 21.92 1.69
C SER A 167 -1.66 23.09 1.25
N ALA A 168 -1.45 24.28 1.79
CA ALA A 168 -2.14 25.49 1.34
C ALA A 168 -1.71 25.88 -0.07
N LEU A 169 -0.43 25.71 -0.41
CA LEU A 169 0.08 25.96 -1.75
C LEU A 169 -0.50 24.97 -2.76
N LEU A 170 -0.53 23.67 -2.43
CA LEU A 170 -1.19 22.64 -3.25
C LEU A 170 -2.69 22.91 -3.39
N SER A 171 -3.39 23.22 -2.31
CA SER A 171 -4.82 23.53 -2.33
C SER A 171 -5.12 24.76 -3.18
N ASN A 172 -4.29 25.80 -3.10
CA ASN A 172 -4.41 27.01 -3.90
C ASN A 172 -4.13 26.74 -5.39
N ALA A 173 -3.15 25.88 -5.70
CA ALA A 173 -2.83 25.45 -7.06
C ALA A 173 -4.00 24.68 -7.70
N VAL A 174 -4.55 23.69 -6.98
CA VAL A 174 -5.71 22.90 -7.42
C VAL A 174 -6.95 23.78 -7.56
N ARG A 175 -7.19 24.70 -6.62
CA ARG A 175 -8.28 25.68 -6.71
C ARG A 175 -8.15 26.56 -7.95
N THR A 176 -6.96 27.04 -8.24
CA THR A 176 -6.68 27.84 -9.44
C THR A 176 -7.00 27.04 -10.71
N LEU A 177 -6.65 25.75 -10.74
CA LEU A 177 -6.99 24.86 -11.86
C LEU A 177 -8.50 24.77 -12.05
N LEU A 178 -9.25 24.51 -10.96
CA LEU A 178 -10.70 24.39 -11.00
C LEU A 178 -11.40 25.67 -11.48
N LEU A 179 -10.91 26.84 -11.06
CA LEU A 179 -11.44 28.13 -11.51
C LEU A 179 -11.14 28.41 -12.99
N VAL A 180 -9.96 28.04 -13.48
CA VAL A 180 -9.62 28.16 -14.90
C VAL A 180 -10.41 27.15 -15.74
N ALA A 181 -10.62 25.94 -15.23
CA ALA A 181 -11.46 24.94 -15.85
C ALA A 181 -12.91 25.43 -15.97
N GLU A 182 -13.43 26.13 -14.96
CA GLU A 182 -14.77 26.70 -14.98
C GLU A 182 -14.94 27.71 -16.13
N LEU A 183 -13.97 28.60 -16.32
CA LEU A 183 -13.96 29.57 -17.41
C LEU A 183 -13.91 28.87 -18.78
N ARG A 184 -13.06 27.85 -18.91
CA ARG A 184 -12.92 27.09 -20.17
C ARG A 184 -14.18 26.34 -20.54
N VAL A 185 -14.83 25.66 -19.59
CA VAL A 185 -16.10 24.93 -19.83
C VAL A 185 -17.23 25.89 -20.25
N ALA A 186 -17.20 27.15 -19.79
CA ALA A 186 -18.18 28.16 -20.16
C ALA A 186 -17.97 28.70 -21.59
N ASP A 187 -16.70 28.86 -22.01
CA ASP A 187 -16.34 29.43 -23.32
C ASP A 187 -16.29 28.37 -24.44
N GLU A 188 -15.85 27.16 -24.13
CA GLU A 188 -15.77 26.03 -25.07
C GLU A 188 -16.30 24.75 -24.39
N PRO A 189 -17.28 24.04 -24.97
CA PRO A 189 -17.81 22.80 -24.40
C PRO A 189 -16.88 21.60 -24.69
N SER A 190 -15.58 21.76 -24.48
CA SER A 190 -14.70 20.61 -24.26
C SER A 190 -15.15 19.94 -22.96
N GLY A 191 -15.29 18.61 -22.98
CA GLY A 191 -15.87 17.89 -21.84
C GLY A 191 -15.06 18.13 -20.57
N LEU A 192 -15.71 18.12 -19.40
CA LEU A 192 -15.08 18.36 -18.09
C LEU A 192 -13.76 17.58 -17.89
N ALA A 193 -13.73 16.32 -18.32
CA ALA A 193 -12.53 15.48 -18.22
C ALA A 193 -11.34 15.99 -19.06
N GLU A 194 -11.61 16.56 -20.24
CA GLU A 194 -10.59 17.12 -21.14
C GLU A 194 -10.10 18.47 -20.64
N VAL A 195 -10.95 19.28 -20.02
CA VAL A 195 -10.52 20.55 -19.44
C VAL A 195 -9.63 20.34 -18.21
N LEU A 196 -9.90 19.29 -17.42
CA LEU A 196 -9.06 18.90 -16.30
C LEU A 196 -7.75 18.25 -16.75
N ALA A 197 -7.79 17.38 -17.78
CA ALA A 197 -6.61 16.73 -18.35
C ALA A 197 -5.86 17.71 -19.27
N GLY A 198 -4.70 18.20 -18.83
CA GLY A 198 -3.94 19.27 -19.49
C GLY A 198 -4.02 20.61 -18.75
N GLY A 199 -4.79 20.70 -17.67
CA GLY A 199 -4.78 21.86 -16.77
C GLY A 199 -3.54 21.91 -15.86
N GLY A 200 -2.88 20.76 -15.63
CA GLY A 200 -1.74 20.67 -14.72
C GLY A 200 -0.51 21.44 -15.20
N GLU A 201 -0.20 21.39 -16.50
CA GLU A 201 0.93 22.13 -17.08
C GLU A 201 0.78 23.64 -16.90
N TYR A 202 -0.43 24.17 -17.08
CA TYR A 202 -0.74 25.58 -16.83
C TYR A 202 -0.48 25.97 -15.37
N ILE A 203 -0.79 25.07 -14.42
CA ILE A 203 -0.52 25.31 -13.00
C ILE A 203 0.97 25.28 -12.70
N CYS A 204 1.72 24.35 -13.30
CA CYS A 204 3.17 24.33 -13.17
C CYS A 204 3.80 25.63 -13.67
N ASP A 205 3.37 26.14 -14.84
CA ASP A 205 3.79 27.45 -15.34
C ASP A 205 3.43 28.59 -14.39
N ARG A 206 2.19 28.58 -13.89
CA ARG A 206 1.62 29.69 -13.11
C ARG A 206 2.29 29.85 -11.74
N PHE A 207 2.73 28.75 -11.14
CA PHE A 207 3.30 28.67 -9.80
C PHE A 207 4.79 28.31 -9.79
N GLU A 208 5.42 28.20 -10.96
CA GLU A 208 6.84 27.83 -11.12
C GLU A 208 7.18 26.44 -10.54
N PHE A 209 6.27 25.47 -10.71
CA PHE A 209 6.52 24.08 -10.34
C PHE A 209 7.18 23.29 -11.47
N ASP A 210 7.78 22.16 -11.10
CA ASP A 210 8.21 21.15 -12.08
C ASP A 210 6.98 20.56 -12.81
N TYR A 211 7.09 20.38 -14.12
CA TYR A 211 6.03 19.78 -14.95
C TYR A 211 5.74 18.32 -14.56
N ASP A 212 6.67 17.63 -13.91
CA ASP A 212 6.45 16.28 -13.37
C ASP A 212 5.32 16.25 -12.32
N LEU A 213 4.95 17.41 -11.75
CA LEU A 213 3.83 17.54 -10.82
C LEU A 213 2.49 17.80 -11.51
N ALA A 214 2.45 18.05 -12.83
CA ALA A 214 1.21 18.29 -13.56
C ALA A 214 0.18 17.16 -13.36
N PRO A 215 0.54 15.86 -13.45
CA PRO A 215 -0.41 14.77 -13.20
C PRO A 215 -0.97 14.77 -11.77
N LEU A 216 -0.20 15.21 -10.78
CA LEU A 216 -0.65 15.30 -9.39
C LEU A 216 -1.76 16.34 -9.21
N PHE A 217 -1.57 17.53 -9.79
CA PHE A 217 -2.57 18.61 -9.71
C PHE A 217 -3.88 18.24 -10.41
N GLU A 218 -3.79 17.57 -11.57
CA GLU A 218 -4.95 17.09 -12.31
C GLU A 218 -5.72 16.03 -11.53
N ALA A 219 -4.99 15.08 -10.94
CA ALA A 219 -5.59 14.01 -10.16
C ALA A 219 -6.27 14.54 -8.89
N ALA A 220 -5.66 15.52 -8.21
CA ALA A 220 -6.25 16.21 -7.07
C ALA A 220 -7.51 17.02 -7.46
N ALA A 221 -7.49 17.72 -8.59
CA ALA A 221 -8.65 18.43 -9.11
C ALA A 221 -9.82 17.48 -9.44
N VAL A 222 -9.52 16.33 -10.04
CA VAL A 222 -10.50 15.26 -10.31
C VAL A 222 -11.13 14.76 -9.00
N GLN A 223 -10.35 14.55 -7.95
CA GLN A 223 -10.89 14.14 -6.65
C GLN A 223 -11.81 15.18 -6.03
N ALA A 224 -11.42 16.46 -6.06
CA ALA A 224 -12.25 17.54 -5.54
C ALA A 224 -13.61 17.61 -6.27
N VAL A 225 -13.59 17.45 -7.60
CA VAL A 225 -14.78 17.39 -8.46
C VAL A 225 -15.67 16.19 -8.11
N LEU A 226 -15.10 14.99 -7.96
CA LEU A 226 -15.84 13.79 -7.58
C LEU A 226 -16.46 13.92 -6.17
N ALA A 227 -15.70 14.46 -5.21
CA ALA A 227 -16.19 14.72 -3.87
C ALA A 227 -17.35 15.74 -3.86
N ALA A 228 -17.23 16.84 -4.61
CA ALA A 228 -18.30 17.84 -4.77
C ALA A 228 -19.55 17.27 -5.49
N ALA A 229 -19.38 16.20 -6.28
CA ALA A 229 -20.45 15.43 -6.89
C ALA A 229 -21.09 14.41 -5.93
N GLY A 230 -20.56 14.25 -4.71
CA GLY A 230 -21.01 13.25 -3.74
C GLY A 230 -20.59 11.81 -4.10
N VAL A 231 -19.56 11.66 -4.94
CA VAL A 231 -18.99 10.36 -5.28
C VAL A 231 -17.95 10.01 -4.22
N ASP A 232 -18.26 9.03 -3.37
CA ASP A 232 -17.30 8.47 -2.43
C ASP A 232 -16.18 7.76 -3.20
N ASN A 233 -15.05 8.44 -3.36
CA ASN A 233 -13.85 7.83 -3.93
C ASN A 233 -12.68 7.99 -2.97
N ARG A 234 -12.14 6.84 -2.52
CA ARG A 234 -11.06 6.79 -1.53
C ARG A 234 -9.68 6.59 -2.17
N SER A 235 -9.63 6.37 -3.48
CA SER A 235 -8.38 6.10 -4.20
C SER A 235 -8.31 6.87 -5.51
N LEU A 236 -7.17 7.53 -5.75
CA LEU A 236 -6.83 8.13 -7.04
C LEU A 236 -6.74 7.11 -8.18
N PHE A 237 -6.56 5.84 -7.84
CA PHE A 237 -6.37 4.75 -8.79
C PHE A 237 -7.62 3.88 -8.94
N ASP A 238 -8.80 4.35 -8.49
CA ASP A 238 -10.03 3.63 -8.72
C ASP A 238 -10.31 3.52 -10.24
N PRO A 239 -10.37 2.31 -10.82
CA PRO A 239 -10.57 2.12 -12.26
C PRO A 239 -11.95 2.63 -12.74
N GLY A 240 -12.86 2.95 -11.83
CA GLY A 240 -14.16 3.57 -12.10
C GLY A 240 -14.09 5.09 -12.37
N ILE A 241 -12.99 5.77 -12.02
CA ILE A 241 -12.83 7.23 -12.19
C ILE A 241 -13.13 7.69 -13.63
N PRO A 242 -12.57 7.06 -14.69
CA PRO A 242 -12.84 7.51 -16.06
C PRO A 242 -14.32 7.41 -16.44
N HIS A 243 -15.04 6.40 -15.92
CA HIS A 243 -16.47 6.24 -16.17
C HIS A 243 -17.30 7.26 -15.38
N GLN A 244 -16.91 7.56 -14.15
CA GLN A 244 -17.56 8.57 -13.32
C GLN A 244 -17.37 9.97 -13.90
N LEU A 245 -16.16 10.33 -14.33
CA LEU A 245 -15.87 11.60 -15.01
C LEU A 245 -16.60 11.74 -16.33
N ARG A 246 -16.73 10.66 -17.11
CA ARG A 246 -17.52 10.67 -18.35
C ARG A 246 -19.00 10.98 -18.08
N ARG A 247 -19.59 10.33 -17.07
CA ARG A 247 -20.97 10.63 -16.64
C ARG A 247 -21.15 12.06 -16.13
N LEU A 248 -20.13 12.63 -15.48
CA LEU A 248 -20.15 14.04 -15.08
C LEU A 248 -20.00 14.98 -16.28
N SER A 249 -19.23 14.59 -17.29
CA SER A 249 -19.03 15.34 -18.53
C SER A 249 -20.28 15.37 -19.43
N GLU A 250 -21.24 14.46 -19.24
CA GLU A 250 -22.54 14.43 -19.93
C GLU A 250 -23.52 15.48 -19.37
N ARG A 251 -23.18 16.17 -18.27
CA ARG A 251 -24.01 17.23 -17.69
C ARG A 251 -23.97 18.50 -18.53
N SER A 252 -24.95 19.38 -18.31
CA SER A 252 -24.94 20.68 -18.96
C SER A 252 -23.72 21.51 -18.54
N PRO A 253 -23.20 22.43 -19.39
CA PRO A 253 -22.09 23.30 -19.02
C PRO A 253 -22.34 24.07 -17.72
N ALA A 254 -23.57 24.55 -17.50
CA ALA A 254 -23.95 25.25 -16.28
C ALA A 254 -23.83 24.37 -15.02
N GLU A 255 -24.22 23.10 -15.11
CA GLU A 255 -24.07 22.14 -14.00
C GLU A 255 -22.59 21.80 -13.75
N SER A 256 -21.78 21.68 -14.80
CA SER A 256 -20.33 21.46 -14.70
C SER A 256 -19.63 22.66 -14.06
N CYS A 257 -19.95 23.90 -14.45
CA CYS A 257 -19.42 25.11 -13.82
C CYS A 257 -19.81 25.18 -12.34
N ALA A 258 -21.08 24.91 -12.01
CA ALA A 258 -21.54 24.91 -10.62
C ALA A 258 -20.83 23.85 -9.76
N LEU A 259 -20.45 22.72 -10.37
CA LEU A 259 -19.73 21.64 -9.70
C LEU A 259 -18.25 21.99 -9.50
N LEU A 260 -17.58 22.55 -10.51
CA LEU A 260 -16.20 23.06 -10.41
C LEU A 260 -16.08 24.14 -9.34
N ARG A 261 -17.03 25.08 -9.31
CA ARG A 261 -17.07 26.13 -8.30
C ARG A 261 -17.25 25.57 -6.89
N ARG A 262 -18.18 24.62 -6.71
CA ARG A 262 -18.36 23.95 -5.41
C ARG A 262 -17.10 23.19 -4.97
N ALA A 263 -16.41 22.54 -5.91
CA ALA A 263 -15.14 21.87 -5.62
C ALA A 263 -14.07 22.88 -5.19
N ALA A 264 -13.96 24.02 -5.88
CA ALA A 264 -13.04 25.10 -5.53
C ALA A 264 -13.36 25.70 -4.14
N ASP A 265 -14.63 25.97 -3.85
CA ASP A 265 -15.09 26.50 -2.56
C ASP A 265 -14.78 25.52 -1.40
N SER A 266 -14.85 24.20 -1.66
CA SER A 266 -14.54 23.19 -0.64
C SER A 266 -13.05 23.14 -0.25
N LEU A 267 -12.16 23.67 -1.10
CA LEU A 267 -10.73 23.78 -0.80
C LEU A 267 -10.41 25.01 0.07
N ASP A 268 -11.33 25.96 0.19
CA ASP A 268 -11.21 27.11 1.10
C ASP A 268 -11.72 26.78 2.52
N GLU A 269 -12.45 25.67 2.71
CA GLU A 269 -12.84 25.25 4.06
C GLU A 269 -11.60 24.77 4.83
N PRO A 270 -11.30 25.34 6.02
CA PRO A 270 -10.21 24.86 6.84
C PRO A 270 -10.46 23.38 7.14
N PRO A 271 -9.43 22.51 7.06
CA PRO A 271 -9.60 21.10 7.33
C PRO A 271 -10.28 20.92 8.69
N PRO A 272 -11.20 19.94 8.82
CA PRO A 272 -11.93 19.74 10.06
C PRO A 272 -10.92 19.65 11.20
N ALA A 273 -11.10 20.50 12.23
CA ALA A 273 -10.09 20.75 13.25
C ALA A 273 -9.33 19.46 13.64
N PRO A 274 -7.99 19.49 13.75
CA PRO A 274 -7.13 18.31 13.79
C PRO A 274 -7.51 17.31 14.88
N ARG A 275 -8.22 17.73 15.94
CA ARG A 275 -8.79 16.84 16.96
C ARG A 275 -9.81 15.84 16.41
N THR A 276 -10.58 16.22 15.39
CA THR A 276 -11.64 15.38 14.79
C THR A 276 -11.03 14.30 13.88
N GLU A 277 -9.99 14.66 13.15
CA GLU A 277 -9.25 13.75 12.27
C GLU A 277 -8.26 12.87 13.06
N ALA A 278 -7.54 13.45 14.02
CA ALA A 278 -6.72 12.70 14.98
C ALA A 278 -7.57 11.76 15.85
N ALA A 279 -8.81 12.12 16.23
CA ALA A 279 -9.71 11.20 16.93
C ALA A 279 -10.16 10.03 16.03
N ARG A 280 -10.43 10.27 14.74
CA ARG A 280 -10.75 9.21 13.76
C ARG A 280 -9.54 8.30 13.50
N ALA A 281 -8.34 8.86 13.37
CA ALA A 281 -7.09 8.12 13.21
C ALA A 281 -6.72 7.34 14.49
N ARG A 282 -6.84 7.95 15.69
CA ARG A 282 -6.64 7.26 16.98
C ARG A 282 -7.62 6.12 17.16
N THR A 283 -8.90 6.29 16.83
CA THR A 283 -9.89 5.22 16.95
C THR A 283 -9.52 4.01 16.09
N ARG A 284 -8.93 4.23 14.91
CA ARG A 284 -8.44 3.16 14.02
C ARG A 284 -7.14 2.52 14.52
N LEU A 285 -6.16 3.33 14.95
CA LEU A 285 -4.88 2.84 15.49
C LEU A 285 -5.06 2.06 16.80
N LEU A 286 -5.96 2.51 17.69
CA LEU A 286 -6.32 1.80 18.92
C LEU A 286 -7.00 0.46 18.63
N SER A 287 -7.82 0.39 17.57
CA SER A 287 -8.43 -0.87 17.12
C SER A 287 -7.36 -1.85 16.60
N PHE A 288 -6.34 -1.35 15.92
CA PHE A 288 -5.20 -2.15 15.46
C PHE A 288 -4.30 -2.60 16.63
N THR A 289 -3.93 -1.72 17.56
CA THR A 289 -3.09 -2.06 18.73
C THR A 289 -3.79 -3.00 19.71
N ALA A 290 -5.11 -2.87 19.89
CA ALA A 290 -5.90 -3.82 20.67
C ALA A 290 -5.84 -5.23 20.07
N ALA A 291 -5.92 -5.35 18.74
CA ALA A 291 -5.79 -6.64 18.04
C ALA A 291 -4.37 -7.24 18.15
N VAL A 292 -3.34 -6.40 18.22
CA VAL A 292 -1.94 -6.85 18.43
C VAL A 292 -1.72 -7.36 19.85
N THR A 293 -2.31 -6.73 20.86
CA THR A 293 -2.09 -7.06 22.28
C THR A 293 -2.97 -8.21 22.78
N SER A 294 -4.16 -8.43 22.19
CA SER A 294 -5.06 -9.54 22.54
C SER A 294 -4.59 -10.93 22.08
N SER A 295 -3.51 -11.02 21.30
CA SER A 295 -2.93 -12.29 20.81
C SER A 295 -1.85 -12.87 21.75
N THR A 296 -1.93 -12.57 23.05
CA THR A 296 -1.12 -13.25 24.07
C THR A 296 -1.97 -14.39 24.67
N PRO A 297 -1.67 -15.67 24.38
CA PRO A 297 -2.40 -16.77 24.99
C PRO A 297 -2.10 -16.81 26.49
N ALA A 298 -3.16 -16.79 27.30
CA ALA A 298 -3.08 -16.99 28.74
C ALA A 298 -2.39 -18.34 29.05
N PRO A 299 -1.51 -18.41 30.06
CA PRO A 299 -0.86 -19.66 30.43
C PRO A 299 -1.91 -20.70 30.87
N PRO A 300 -1.76 -21.97 30.48
CA PRO A 300 -2.69 -23.01 30.89
C PRO A 300 -2.60 -23.20 32.41
N ILE A 301 -3.74 -23.02 33.09
CA ILE A 301 -3.90 -23.37 34.49
C ILE A 301 -3.86 -24.90 34.59
N THR A 302 -2.71 -25.44 34.99
CA THR A 302 -2.53 -26.85 35.29
C THR A 302 -3.38 -27.19 36.52
N SER A 303 -4.53 -27.83 36.29
CA SER A 303 -5.34 -28.42 37.33
C SER A 303 -4.61 -29.66 37.86
N ALA A 304 -4.07 -29.55 39.08
CA ALA A 304 -3.44 -30.67 39.78
C ALA A 304 -4.52 -31.66 40.26
N THR A 305 -4.55 -32.83 39.62
CA THR A 305 -5.25 -34.03 40.09
C THR A 305 -4.79 -34.38 41.50
N SER A 306 -5.73 -34.36 42.45
CA SER A 306 -5.53 -34.77 43.83
C SER A 306 -6.28 -36.07 44.10
N ALA A 307 -5.57 -37.17 44.32
CA ALA A 307 -5.92 -38.33 45.15
C ALA A 307 -4.84 -39.43 44.99
N PRO A 308 -4.65 -40.38 45.95
CA PRO A 308 -5.31 -40.54 47.24
C PRO A 308 -4.32 -40.69 48.42
N ARG A 309 -4.81 -40.56 49.66
CA ARG A 309 -4.17 -41.18 50.83
C ARG A 309 -5.21 -41.87 51.70
N ARG A 310 -4.98 -43.19 51.82
CA ARG A 310 -5.54 -44.20 52.74
C ARG A 310 -6.93 -44.74 52.43
#